data_AF-A0AAC9ND02-F1
#
_entry.id   AF-A0AAC9ND02-F1
#
_cell.length_a   1.000
_cell.length_b   1.000
_cell.length_c   1.000
_cell.angle_alpha   90.00
_cell.angle_beta   90.00
_cell.angle_gamma   90.00
#
_symmetry.space_group_name_H-M   'P 1'
#
loop_
_entity.id
_entity.type
_entity.pdbx_description
1 polymer ?
#
loop_
_entity_poly.entity_id
_entity_poly.type
_entity_poly.pdbx_seq_one_letter_code
_entity_poly.pdbx_strand_id
1 'polypeptide(L)'
;MENRMIGFAVKRLRLKKNKTVEEAAKEIGISQSYLSRIENNSQAPSLKVINQIADYFNVHSSYLLFDEDSLNSFDESEKELLSKENINIDDLKKLNIVHDNGSKITEEELQYVIDRLKELRSLKESYLKDKE
;
A
#
# COMPACT_ATOMS: atom_id res chain seq x y z
N MET A 1 -1.31 8.69 17.62
CA MET A 1 -1.79 9.70 16.67
C MET A 1 -1.85 9.14 15.23
N GLU A 2 -1.93 7.81 15.04
CA GLU A 2 -1.22 7.13 13.93
C GLU A 2 -2.12 6.39 12.92
N ASN A 3 -3.43 6.62 12.92
CA ASN A 3 -4.37 5.94 12.02
C ASN A 3 -5.05 6.92 11.05
N ARG A 4 -4.45 8.10 10.86
CA ARG A 4 -5.07 9.29 10.24
C ARG A 4 -4.79 9.50 8.74
N MET A 5 -4.01 8.65 8.09
CA MET A 5 -3.48 9.02 6.76
C MET A 5 -3.75 8.00 5.65
N ILE A 6 -4.50 6.94 5.93
CA ILE A 6 -4.77 5.92 4.91
C ILE A 6 -5.76 6.38 3.84
N GLY A 7 -6.55 7.43 4.12
CA GLY A 7 -7.62 7.89 3.25
C GLY A 7 -7.13 8.25 1.84
N PHE A 8 -5.94 8.83 1.75
CA PHE A 8 -5.32 9.18 0.47
C PHE A 8 -5.02 7.92 -0.36
N ALA A 9 -4.38 6.90 0.23
CA ALA A 9 -4.07 5.65 -0.45
C ALA A 9 -5.34 4.95 -0.95
N VAL A 10 -6.38 4.87 -0.10
CA VAL A 10 -7.69 4.28 -0.44
C VAL A 10 -8.35 5.02 -1.61
N LYS A 11 -8.41 6.35 -1.53
CA LYS A 11 -8.99 7.20 -2.57
C LYS A 11 -8.25 7.04 -3.90
N ARG A 12 -6.92 7.02 -3.88
CA ARG A 12 -6.09 6.80 -5.08
C ARG A 12 -6.42 5.45 -5.73
N LEU A 13 -6.44 4.36 -4.97
CA LEU A 13 -6.73 3.02 -5.47
C LEU A 13 -8.15 2.94 -6.07
N ARG A 14 -9.13 3.55 -5.41
CA ARG A 14 -10.50 3.65 -5.91
C ARG A 14 -10.56 4.34 -7.28
N LEU A 15 -9.91 5.50 -7.39
CA LEU A 15 -9.87 6.27 -8.64
C LEU A 15 -9.13 5.50 -9.74
N LYS A 16 -8.05 4.78 -9.42
CA LYS A 16 -7.33 3.92 -10.38
C LYS A 16 -8.21 2.79 -10.93
N LYS A 17 -9.18 2.30 -10.16
CA LYS A 17 -10.21 1.34 -10.61
C LYS A 17 -11.41 1.98 -11.31
N ASN A 18 -11.45 3.31 -11.48
CA ASN A 18 -12.58 4.06 -12.04
C ASN A 18 -13.90 3.81 -11.31
N LYS A 19 -13.87 3.70 -9.98
CA LYS A 19 -15.06 3.43 -9.15
C LYS A 19 -15.51 4.68 -8.40
N THR A 20 -16.82 4.85 -8.29
CA THR A 20 -17.42 5.80 -7.33
C THR A 20 -17.24 5.31 -5.90
N VAL A 21 -17.38 6.21 -4.91
CA VAL A 21 -17.35 5.83 -3.49
C VAL A 21 -18.45 4.82 -3.15
N GLU A 22 -19.63 4.95 -3.78
CA GLU A 22 -20.75 4.04 -3.56
C GLU A 22 -20.44 2.62 -4.07
N GLU A 23 -19.95 2.50 -5.31
CA GLU A 23 -19.60 1.21 -5.90
C GLU A 23 -18.49 0.51 -5.11
N ALA A 24 -17.42 1.24 -4.78
CA ALA A 24 -16.31 0.68 -4.02
C ALA A 24 -16.75 0.25 -2.62
N ALA A 25 -17.52 1.09 -1.91
CA ALA A 25 -18.01 0.73 -0.57
C ALA A 25 -18.88 -0.53 -0.60
N LYS A 26 -19.77 -0.64 -1.60
CA LYS A 26 -20.61 -1.81 -1.82
C LYS A 26 -19.79 -3.07 -2.08
N GLU A 27 -18.77 -3.00 -2.93
CA GLU A 27 -17.91 -4.15 -3.26
C GLU A 27 -16.99 -4.55 -2.09
N ILE A 28 -16.53 -3.59 -1.27
CA ILE A 28 -15.76 -3.84 -0.04
C ILE A 28 -16.65 -4.42 1.08
N GLY A 29 -17.97 -4.15 1.03
CA GLY A 29 -18.92 -4.58 2.07
C GLY A 29 -19.01 -3.62 3.26
N ILE A 30 -18.82 -2.32 3.03
CA ILE A 30 -18.97 -1.24 4.02
C ILE A 30 -19.96 -0.17 3.55
N SER A 31 -20.40 0.73 4.43
CA SER A 31 -21.29 1.81 4.01
C SER A 31 -20.54 2.89 3.23
N GLN A 32 -21.21 3.49 2.23
CA GLN A 32 -20.68 4.62 1.46
C GLN A 32 -20.21 5.77 2.36
N SER A 33 -21.02 6.12 3.37
CA SER A 33 -20.67 7.16 4.35
C SER A 33 -19.40 6.82 5.12
N TYR A 34 -19.19 5.55 5.45
CA TYR A 34 -17.99 5.11 6.14
C TYR A 34 -16.75 5.19 5.24
N LEU A 35 -16.82 4.68 4.00
CA LEU A 35 -15.73 4.81 3.04
C LEU A 35 -15.39 6.28 2.76
N SER A 36 -16.40 7.13 2.59
CA SER A 36 -16.20 8.58 2.42
C SER A 36 -15.46 9.20 3.61
N ARG A 37 -15.81 8.82 4.84
CA ARG A 37 -15.13 9.32 6.03
C ARG A 37 -13.67 8.84 6.12
N ILE A 38 -13.40 7.60 5.71
CA ILE A 38 -12.04 7.04 5.60
C ILE A 38 -11.24 7.84 4.58
N GLU A 39 -11.74 8.01 3.35
CA GLU A 39 -11.03 8.73 2.27
C GLU A 39 -10.73 10.19 2.61
N ASN A 40 -11.57 10.82 3.42
CA ASN A 40 -11.39 12.19 3.89
C ASN A 40 -10.60 12.28 5.21
N ASN A 41 -9.96 11.19 5.67
CA ASN A 41 -9.19 11.10 6.92
C ASN A 41 -9.97 11.54 8.18
N SER A 42 -11.30 11.55 8.10
CA SER A 42 -12.21 11.95 9.18
C SER A 42 -12.57 10.80 10.11
N GLN A 43 -12.33 9.56 9.68
CA GLN A 43 -12.49 8.37 10.52
C GLN A 43 -11.43 7.33 10.15
N ALA A 44 -10.75 6.80 11.15
CA ALA A 44 -9.84 5.68 10.98
C ALA A 44 -10.62 4.35 10.87
N PRO A 45 -10.26 3.45 9.94
CA PRO A 45 -10.84 2.12 9.91
C PRO A 45 -10.20 1.16 10.91
N SER A 46 -10.93 0.09 11.25
CA SER A 46 -10.36 -1.05 12.00
C SER A 46 -9.42 -1.86 11.11
N LEU A 47 -8.58 -2.71 11.72
CA LEU A 47 -7.68 -3.58 10.95
C LEU A 47 -8.46 -4.51 10.02
N LYS A 48 -9.61 -5.01 10.50
CA LYS A 48 -10.53 -5.79 9.66
C LYS A 48 -10.90 -5.04 8.37
N VAL A 49 -11.28 -3.77 8.48
CA VAL A 49 -11.69 -2.96 7.33
C VAL A 49 -10.47 -2.62 6.45
N ILE A 50 -9.30 -2.36 7.04
CA ILE A 50 -8.04 -2.18 6.30
C ILE A 50 -7.75 -3.41 5.44
N ASN A 51 -7.86 -4.62 6.00
CA ASN A 51 -7.64 -5.86 5.26
C ASN A 51 -8.69 -6.05 4.16
N GLN A 52 -9.97 -5.80 4.43
CA GLN A 52 -11.02 -5.86 3.40
C GLN A 52 -10.74 -4.91 2.21
N ILE A 53 -10.26 -3.70 2.51
CA ILE A 53 -9.89 -2.71 1.50
C ILE A 53 -8.66 -3.20 0.71
N ALA A 54 -7.63 -3.71 1.39
CA ALA A 54 -6.41 -4.23 0.78
C ALA A 54 -6.71 -5.39 -0.18
N ASP A 55 -7.50 -6.36 0.28
CA ASP A 55 -7.96 -7.51 -0.50
C ASP A 55 -8.75 -7.05 -1.73
N TYR A 56 -9.70 -6.13 -1.56
CA TYR A 56 -10.50 -5.59 -2.66
C TYR A 56 -9.64 -4.92 -3.74
N PHE A 57 -8.61 -4.16 -3.33
CA PHE A 57 -7.71 -3.49 -4.27
C PHE A 57 -6.57 -4.38 -4.76
N ASN A 58 -6.43 -5.61 -4.25
CA ASN A 58 -5.34 -6.53 -4.52
C ASN A 58 -3.97 -5.88 -4.24
N VAL A 59 -3.86 -5.26 -3.06
CA VAL A 59 -2.64 -4.59 -2.61
C VAL A 59 -2.23 -5.11 -1.23
N HIS A 60 -0.94 -5.01 -0.92
CA HIS A 60 -0.47 -5.28 0.43
C HIS A 60 -1.06 -4.26 1.42
N SER A 61 -1.56 -4.71 2.57
CA SER A 61 -2.18 -3.85 3.61
C SER A 61 -1.29 -2.66 4.02
N SER A 62 0.02 -2.90 4.11
CA SER A 62 1.01 -1.85 4.43
C SER A 62 1.04 -0.69 3.45
N TYR A 63 0.61 -0.89 2.20
CA TYR A 63 0.53 0.19 1.21
C TYR A 63 -0.50 1.24 1.59
N LEU A 64 -1.58 0.84 2.28
CA LEU A 64 -2.59 1.76 2.76
C LEU A 64 -2.05 2.67 3.87
N LEU A 65 -0.94 2.32 4.51
CA LEU A 65 -0.37 3.08 5.63
C LEU A 65 0.53 4.24 5.20
N PHE A 66 0.82 4.38 3.91
CA PHE A 66 1.57 5.54 3.43
C PHE A 66 0.69 6.79 3.44
N ASP A 67 1.26 7.89 3.91
CA ASP A 67 0.62 9.20 3.81
C ASP A 67 0.72 9.79 2.40
N GLU A 68 0.03 10.91 2.21
CA GLU A 68 -0.05 11.62 0.93
C GLU A 68 1.33 12.11 0.47
N ASP A 69 2.14 12.68 1.35
CA ASP A 69 3.46 13.19 1.00
C ASP A 69 4.41 12.07 0.55
N SER A 70 4.42 10.95 1.28
CA SER A 70 5.17 9.76 0.93
C SER A 70 4.74 9.23 -0.42
N LEU A 71 3.43 9.04 -0.64
CA LEU A 71 2.94 8.55 -1.92
C LEU A 71 3.22 9.53 -3.06
N ASN A 72 3.08 10.84 -2.85
CA ASN A 72 3.37 11.83 -3.89
C ASN A 72 4.86 11.93 -4.24
N SER A 73 5.76 11.54 -3.33
CA SER A 73 7.20 11.47 -3.61
C SER A 73 7.59 10.32 -4.56
N PHE A 74 6.75 9.28 -4.66
CA PHE A 74 6.98 8.14 -5.53
C PHE A 74 6.40 8.35 -6.93
N ASP A 75 7.10 7.86 -7.94
CA ASP A 75 6.55 7.74 -9.28
C ASP A 75 5.50 6.60 -9.37
N GLU A 76 4.83 6.47 -10.51
CA GLU A 76 3.78 5.46 -10.68
C GLU A 76 4.31 4.02 -10.68
N SER A 77 5.54 3.80 -11.15
CA SER A 77 6.17 2.48 -11.16
C SER A 77 6.55 2.04 -9.73
N GLU A 78 7.06 2.97 -8.93
CA GLU A 78 7.38 2.77 -7.52
C GLU A 78 6.11 2.48 -6.71
N LYS A 79 5.04 3.27 -6.91
CA LYS A 79 3.74 3.04 -6.26
C LYS A 79 3.16 1.68 -6.63
N GLU A 80 3.27 1.29 -7.90
CA GLU A 80 2.81 -0.02 -8.34
C GLU A 80 3.57 -1.13 -7.63
N LEU A 81 4.90 -1.05 -7.59
CA LEU A 81 5.75 -2.01 -6.87
C LEU A 81 5.37 -2.10 -5.39
N LEU A 82 5.30 -0.96 -4.70
CA LEU A 82 4.99 -0.90 -3.27
C LEU A 82 3.61 -1.45 -2.93
N SER A 83 2.66 -1.31 -3.86
CA SER A 83 1.29 -1.82 -3.70
C SER A 83 1.21 -3.34 -3.82
N LYS A 84 2.16 -4.01 -4.49
CA LYS A 84 2.08 -5.46 -4.72
C LYS A 84 2.09 -6.25 -3.42
N GLU A 85 1.18 -7.23 -3.33
CA GLU A 85 1.16 -8.21 -2.25
C GLU A 85 2.50 -8.97 -2.16
N ASN A 86 2.96 -9.48 -3.30
CA ASN A 86 4.23 -10.19 -3.42
C ASN A 86 5.14 -9.49 -4.43
N ILE A 87 6.36 -9.12 -4.00
CA ILE A 87 7.40 -8.53 -4.85
C ILE A 87 8.44 -9.61 -5.14
N ASN A 88 8.83 -9.73 -6.41
CA ASN A 88 9.87 -10.63 -6.88
C ASN A 88 11.02 -9.86 -7.56
N ILE A 89 12.07 -10.59 -7.92
CA ILE A 89 13.28 -10.02 -8.54
C ILE A 89 12.93 -9.35 -9.88
N ASP A 90 12.05 -9.94 -10.69
CA ASP A 90 11.67 -9.40 -12.00
C ASP A 90 10.93 -8.07 -11.88
N ASP A 91 10.22 -7.84 -10.78
CA ASP A 91 9.60 -6.55 -10.49
C ASP A 91 10.63 -5.47 -10.17
N LEU A 92 11.67 -5.81 -9.40
CA LEU A 92 12.76 -4.86 -9.11
C LEU A 92 13.66 -4.60 -10.31
N LYS A 93 13.90 -5.60 -11.16
CA LYS A 93 14.68 -5.44 -12.40
C LYS A 93 14.10 -4.38 -13.33
N LYS A 94 12.77 -4.18 -13.32
CA LYS A 94 12.09 -3.16 -14.13
C LYS A 94 12.44 -1.73 -13.70
N LEU A 95 12.85 -1.53 -12.45
CA LEU A 95 13.22 -0.21 -11.93
C LEU A 95 14.64 0.23 -12.36
N ASN A 96 15.37 -0.59 -13.11
CA ASN A 96 16.73 -0.32 -13.58
C ASN A 96 17.65 0.21 -12.46
N ILE A 97 17.56 -0.43 -11.28
CA ILE A 97 18.31 -0.05 -10.09
C ILE A 97 19.79 -0.26 -10.37
N VAL A 98 20.58 0.78 -10.17
CA VAL A 98 22.03 0.77 -10.30
C VAL A 98 22.64 1.30 -9.01
N HIS A 99 23.86 0.84 -8.72
CA HIS A 99 24.71 1.44 -7.70
C HIS A 99 25.08 2.87 -8.09
N ASP A 100 25.48 3.70 -7.13
CA ASP A 100 25.89 5.09 -7.38
C ASP A 100 27.06 5.19 -8.39
N ASN A 101 27.90 4.15 -8.46
CA ASN A 101 28.99 4.03 -9.42
C ASN A 101 28.54 3.57 -10.83
N GLY A 102 27.23 3.42 -11.06
CA GLY A 102 26.61 3.00 -12.32
C GLY A 102 26.64 1.49 -12.59
N SER A 103 27.20 0.68 -11.69
CA SER A 103 27.18 -0.78 -11.84
C SER A 103 25.79 -1.35 -11.56
N LYS A 104 25.46 -2.46 -12.22
CA LYS A 104 24.17 -3.14 -12.02
C LYS A 104 24.13 -3.81 -10.66
N ILE A 105 22.99 -3.72 -10.00
CA ILE A 105 22.71 -4.51 -8.80
C ILE A 105 22.64 -6.00 -9.14
N THR A 106 23.18 -6.84 -8.26
CA THR A 106 23.21 -8.30 -8.41
C THR A 106 21.87 -8.94 -8.00
N GLU A 107 21.62 -10.17 -8.42
CA GLU A 107 20.41 -10.89 -8.00
C GLU A 107 20.43 -11.21 -6.49
N GLU A 108 21.60 -11.47 -5.91
CA GLU A 108 21.72 -11.68 -4.46
C GLU A 108 21.36 -10.42 -3.66
N GLU A 109 21.81 -9.24 -4.11
CA GLU A 109 21.46 -7.96 -3.50
C GLU A 109 19.96 -7.66 -3.62
N LEU A 110 19.37 -7.92 -4.79
CA LEU A 110 17.92 -7.77 -4.99
C LEU A 110 17.13 -8.71 -4.08
N GLN A 111 17.56 -9.96 -3.95
CA GLN A 111 16.93 -10.93 -3.06
C GLN A 111 17.01 -10.47 -1.60
N TYR A 112 18.16 -9.97 -1.17
CA TYR A 112 18.32 -9.40 0.17
C TYR A 112 17.35 -8.24 0.43
N VAL A 113 17.19 -7.32 -0.52
CA VAL A 113 16.24 -6.20 -0.42
C VAL A 113 14.79 -6.71 -0.30
N ILE A 114 14.40 -7.70 -1.10
CA ILE A 114 13.07 -8.33 -1.03
C ILE A 114 12.82 -8.93 0.34
N ASP A 115 13.80 -9.65 0.90
CA ASP A 115 13.65 -10.29 2.19
C ASP A 115 13.56 -9.28 3.33
N ARG A 116 14.37 -8.20 3.30
CA ARG A 116 14.22 -7.08 4.25
C ARG A 116 12.84 -6.43 4.14
N LEU A 117 12.33 -6.22 2.93
CA LEU A 117 11.01 -5.62 2.72
C LEU A 117 9.87 -6.50 3.26
N LYS A 118 9.95 -7.82 3.07
CA LYS A 118 8.98 -8.78 3.63
C LYS A 118 8.98 -8.74 5.16
N GLU A 119 10.14 -8.69 5.79
CA GLU A 119 10.23 -8.56 7.25
C GLU A 119 9.62 -7.25 7.74
N LEU A 120 9.91 -6.12 7.07
CA LEU A 120 9.32 -4.81 7.42
C LEU A 120 7.80 -4.83 7.30
N ARG A 121 7.26 -5.50 6.28
CA ARG A 121 5.81 -5.71 6.11
C ARG A 121 5.23 -6.51 7.28
N SER A 122 5.83 -7.64 7.62
CA SER A 122 5.39 -8.48 8.74
C SER A 122 5.44 -7.74 10.09
N LEU A 123 6.47 -6.91 10.30
CA LEU A 123 6.59 -6.11 11.53
C LEU A 123 5.48 -5.06 11.62
N LYS A 124 5.18 -4.37 10.52
CA LYS A 124 4.07 -3.40 10.46
C LYS A 124 2.72 -4.06 10.73
N GLU A 125 2.47 -5.24 10.16
CA GLU A 125 1.23 -5.99 10.42
C GLU A 125 1.09 -6.40 11.88
N SER A 126 2.19 -6.82 12.51
CA SER A 126 2.19 -7.18 13.94
C SER A 126 1.89 -5.96 14.80
N TYR A 127 2.54 -4.83 14.52
CA TYR A 127 2.27 -3.55 15.21
C TYR A 127 0.82 -3.08 15.08
N LEU A 128 0.20 -3.30 13.92
CA LEU A 128 -1.20 -2.95 13.71
C LEU A 128 -2.15 -3.84 14.53
N LYS A 129 -1.84 -5.14 14.64
CA LYS A 129 -2.63 -6.09 15.46
C LYS A 129 -2.55 -5.76 16.95
N ASP A 130 -1.39 -5.34 17.43
CA ASP A 130 -1.18 -5.02 18.85
C ASP A 130 -1.89 -3.73 19.30
N LYS A 131 -2.41 -2.93 18.35
CA LYS A 131 -3.12 -1.67 18.60
C LYS A 131 -4.65 -1.76 18.50
N GLU A 132 -5.21 -2.93 18.18
CA GLU A 132 -6.65 -3.21 18.30
C GLU A 132 -7.06 -3.55 19.73
#